data_AF-A0A0Q4EAT6-F1
#
_entry.id   AF-A0A0Q4EAT6-F1
#
_cell.length_a   1.000
_cell.length_b   1.000
_cell.length_c   1.000
_cell.angle_alpha   90.00
_cell.angle_beta   90.00
_cell.angle_gamma   90.00
#
_symmetry.space_group_name_H-M   'P 1'
#
loop_
_entity.id
_entity.type
_entity.pdbx_description
1 polymer ?
#
loop_
_entity_poly.entity_id
_entity_poly.type
_entity_poly.pdbx_seq_one_letter_code
_entity_poly.pdbx_strand_id
1 'polypeptide(L)'
;MSLKLTKHIITVIKEANKLKNVDVNNSTDKSFFTRYLRPFFHIGLTLLALYILEKGFSEKFIEFITSSLSILVGLFITALIFSFDKFYEQSKSENPTSREKLWDKQDFNYSKIYAYVTGYTIIISIFILILIVPNTLDLYNMNFNLNELEFSLKIINRESTKLFFKASLLFIQRFLIIYYLLEITINTLFVVSSMINHMRAKIERNN
;
A
#
# COMPACT_ATOMS: atom_id res chain seq x y z
N MET A 1 -7.27 -13.88 23.82
CA MET A 1 -6.46 -12.83 23.17
C MET A 1 -7.41 -11.71 22.70
N SER A 2 -7.40 -10.54 23.32
CA SER A 2 -8.30 -9.43 22.91
C SER A 2 -7.81 -8.85 21.59
N LEU A 3 -8.53 -9.15 20.50
CA LEU A 3 -8.28 -8.63 19.17
C LEU A 3 -8.72 -7.15 19.11
N LYS A 4 -7.88 -6.25 19.61
CA LYS A 4 -8.07 -4.81 19.37
C LYS A 4 -7.71 -4.54 17.90
N LEU A 5 -8.71 -4.57 17.02
CA LEU A 5 -8.57 -4.42 15.56
C LEU A 5 -7.64 -3.25 15.17
N THR A 6 -7.85 -2.09 15.77
CA THR A 6 -7.04 -0.88 15.53
C THR A 6 -5.56 -1.10 15.85
N LYS A 7 -5.26 -1.77 16.97
CA LYS A 7 -3.88 -2.08 17.36
C LYS A 7 -3.22 -3.02 16.37
N HIS A 8 -3.93 -4.03 15.87
CA HIS A 8 -3.39 -4.96 14.87
C HIS A 8 -3.12 -4.28 13.52
N ILE A 9 -4.06 -3.47 13.03
CA ILE A 9 -3.87 -2.70 11.80
C ILE A 9 -2.63 -1.81 11.92
N ILE A 10 -2.50 -1.05 13.02
CA ILE A 10 -1.34 -0.18 13.24
C ILE A 10 -0.04 -0.99 13.28
N THR A 11 -0.02 -2.14 13.95
CA THR A 11 1.15 -3.02 13.99
C THR A 11 1.55 -3.50 12.60
N VAL A 12 0.59 -3.96 11.79
CA VAL A 12 0.86 -4.43 10.42
C VAL A 12 1.46 -3.30 9.58
N ILE A 13 0.87 -2.11 9.62
CA ILE A 13 1.37 -0.94 8.89
C ILE A 13 2.80 -0.58 9.33
N LYS A 14 3.05 -0.52 10.64
CA LYS A 14 4.37 -0.16 11.18
C LYS A 14 5.44 -1.18 10.80
N GLU A 15 5.14 -2.47 10.98
CA GLU A 15 6.09 -3.54 10.64
C GLU A 15 6.33 -3.61 9.12
N ALA A 16 5.30 -3.47 8.28
CA ALA A 16 5.47 -3.44 6.83
C ALA A 16 6.37 -2.28 6.38
N ASN A 17 6.14 -1.07 6.90
CA ASN A 17 6.97 0.09 6.56
C ASN A 17 8.41 -0.03 7.07
N LYS A 18 8.63 -0.68 8.21
CA LYS A 18 9.97 -1.01 8.70
C LYS A 18 10.65 -2.01 7.77
N LEU A 19 9.98 -3.12 7.46
CA LEU A 19 10.53 -4.22 6.68
C LEU A 19 10.81 -3.85 5.21
N LYS A 20 10.10 -2.87 4.65
CA LYS A 20 10.40 -2.33 3.31
C LYS A 20 11.77 -1.64 3.19
N ASN A 21 12.39 -1.27 4.31
CA ASN A 21 13.67 -0.54 4.36
C ASN A 21 14.84 -1.40 4.87
N VAL A 22 14.63 -2.70 5.02
CA VAL A 22 15.60 -3.62 5.61
C VAL A 22 15.79 -4.80 4.65
N ASP A 23 17.03 -5.23 4.47
CA ASP A 23 17.34 -6.43 3.70
C ASP A 23 16.99 -7.72 4.48
N VAL A 24 17.10 -8.85 3.80
CA VAL A 24 16.82 -10.18 4.35
C VAL A 24 17.74 -10.56 5.51
N ASN A 25 18.93 -9.96 5.57
CA ASN A 25 19.89 -10.12 6.66
C ASN A 25 19.68 -9.11 7.81
N ASN A 26 18.57 -8.38 7.82
CA ASN A 26 18.26 -7.32 8.77
C ASN A 26 19.19 -6.10 8.72
N SER A 27 19.93 -5.92 7.63
CA SER A 27 20.73 -4.71 7.40
C SER A 27 19.84 -3.62 6.80
N THR A 28 19.95 -2.40 7.32
CA THR A 28 19.20 -1.26 6.78
C THR A 28 19.86 -0.77 5.51
N ASP A 29 19.06 -0.59 4.46
CA ASP A 29 19.55 0.14 3.28
C ASP A 29 19.72 1.62 3.69
N LYS A 30 20.98 2.06 3.77
CA LYS A 30 21.35 3.41 4.20
C LYS A 30 21.33 4.41 3.05
N SER A 31 20.95 4.00 1.84
CA SER A 31 20.99 4.89 0.69
C SER A 31 20.01 6.06 0.88
N PHE A 32 20.56 7.28 0.85
CA PHE A 32 19.79 8.53 0.94
C PHE A 32 18.70 8.61 -0.14
N PHE A 33 19.00 8.07 -1.33
CA PHE A 33 18.10 8.00 -2.47
C PHE A 33 16.87 7.13 -2.21
N THR A 34 17.02 5.93 -1.63
CA THR A 34 15.88 5.06 -1.35
C THR A 34 15.03 5.58 -0.20
N ARG A 35 15.65 6.26 0.78
CA ARG A 35 14.95 6.76 1.97
C ARG A 35 14.15 8.05 1.74
N TYR A 36 14.69 9.01 0.99
CA TYR A 36 14.05 10.32 0.80
C TYR A 36 13.50 10.52 -0.61
N LEU A 37 14.17 10.07 -1.66
CA LEU A 37 13.75 10.37 -3.04
C LEU A 37 12.45 9.65 -3.41
N ARG A 38 12.27 8.42 -2.94
CA ARG A 38 11.07 7.61 -3.20
C ARG A 38 9.77 8.30 -2.75
N PRO A 39 9.60 8.73 -1.48
CA PRO A 39 8.37 9.39 -1.05
C PRO A 39 8.14 10.74 -1.75
N PHE A 40 9.19 11.53 -2.02
CA PHE A 40 9.05 12.78 -2.77
C PHE A 40 8.61 12.55 -4.23
N PHE A 41 9.20 11.56 -4.90
CA PHE A 41 8.78 11.16 -6.24
C PHE A 41 7.30 10.70 -6.26
N HIS A 42 6.90 9.93 -5.25
CA HIS A 42 5.53 9.44 -5.11
C HIS A 42 4.51 10.57 -4.92
N ILE A 43 4.83 11.54 -4.06
CA ILE A 43 4.02 12.74 -3.84
C ILE A 43 3.98 13.58 -5.11
N GLY A 44 5.11 13.79 -5.78
CA GLY A 44 5.20 14.55 -7.03
C GLY A 44 4.33 13.94 -8.14
N LEU A 45 4.39 12.62 -8.31
CA LEU A 45 3.56 11.91 -9.28
C LEU A 45 2.07 12.00 -8.94
N THR A 46 1.71 11.94 -7.65
CA THR A 46 0.33 12.12 -7.19
C THR A 46 -0.19 13.52 -7.51
N LEU A 47 0.60 14.55 -7.24
CA LEU A 47 0.23 15.94 -7.54
C LEU A 47 0.09 16.18 -9.05
N LEU A 48 0.99 15.60 -9.85
CA LEU A 48 0.88 15.66 -11.31
C LEU A 48 -0.40 14.99 -11.82
N ALA A 49 -0.73 13.80 -11.31
CA ALA A 49 -1.96 13.10 -11.66
C ALA A 49 -3.21 13.90 -11.25
N LEU A 50 -3.19 14.57 -10.08
CA LEU A 50 -4.27 15.46 -9.66
C LEU A 50 -4.42 16.69 -10.57
N TYR A 51 -3.31 17.26 -11.04
CA TYR A 51 -3.34 18.39 -11.96
C TYR A 51 -3.99 18.01 -13.29
N ILE A 52 -3.70 16.81 -13.81
CA ILE A 52 -4.32 16.26 -15.03
C ILE A 52 -5.80 15.89 -14.78
N LEU A 53 -6.16 15.54 -13.54
CA LEU A 53 -7.52 15.19 -13.13
C LEU A 53 -8.36 16.46 -12.89
N GLU A 54 -8.68 17.15 -14.00
CA GLU A 54 -9.50 18.37 -13.98
C GLU A 54 -10.89 18.10 -13.39
N LYS A 55 -11.55 17.05 -13.90
CA LYS A 55 -12.84 16.56 -13.43
C LYS A 55 -12.63 15.40 -12.47
N GLY A 56 -13.59 15.15 -11.57
CA GLY A 56 -13.54 14.00 -10.66
C GLY A 56 -13.31 12.67 -11.38
N PHE A 57 -13.13 11.60 -10.61
CA PHE A 57 -12.92 10.27 -11.18
C PHE A 57 -14.10 9.87 -12.08
N SER A 58 -13.80 9.40 -13.29
CA SER A 58 -14.84 8.91 -14.19
C SER A 58 -15.46 7.63 -13.67
N GLU A 59 -16.71 7.37 -14.02
CA GLU A 59 -17.42 6.13 -13.66
C GLU A 59 -16.63 4.89 -14.11
N LYS A 60 -16.14 4.89 -15.36
CA LYS A 60 -15.27 3.82 -15.90
C LYS A 60 -14.01 3.60 -15.06
N PHE A 61 -13.38 4.67 -14.57
CA PHE A 61 -12.21 4.55 -13.69
C PHE A 61 -12.58 3.93 -12.35
N ILE A 62 -13.70 4.36 -11.75
CA ILE A 62 -14.21 3.82 -10.49
C ILE A 62 -14.52 2.33 -10.64
N GLU A 63 -15.24 1.92 -11.69
CA GLU A 63 -15.54 0.51 -11.98
C GLU A 63 -14.28 -0.33 -12.16
N PHE A 64 -13.32 0.19 -12.93
CA PHE A 64 -12.05 -0.49 -13.17
C PHE A 64 -11.25 -0.69 -11.87
N ILE A 65 -11.09 0.36 -11.08
CA ILE A 65 -10.31 0.32 -9.84
C ILE A 65 -10.99 -0.56 -8.79
N THR A 66 -12.30 -0.42 -8.60
CA THR A 66 -13.06 -1.23 -7.62
C THR A 66 -12.99 -2.72 -7.97
N SER A 67 -13.14 -3.08 -9.24
CA SER A 67 -13.00 -4.46 -9.72
C SER A 67 -11.57 -4.98 -9.52
N SER A 68 -10.57 -4.20 -9.96
CA SER A 68 -9.15 -4.59 -9.87
C SER A 68 -8.69 -4.77 -8.43
N LEU A 69 -9.06 -3.85 -7.53
CA LEU A 69 -8.72 -3.93 -6.11
C LEU A 69 -9.40 -5.12 -5.43
N SER A 70 -10.66 -5.42 -5.78
CA SER A 70 -11.38 -6.55 -5.21
C SER A 70 -10.73 -7.89 -5.60
N ILE A 71 -10.35 -8.04 -6.87
CA ILE A 71 -9.60 -9.22 -7.35
C ILE A 71 -8.26 -9.32 -6.62
N LEU A 72 -7.52 -8.22 -6.53
CA LEU A 72 -6.20 -8.18 -5.88
C LEU A 72 -6.27 -8.52 -4.39
N VAL A 73 -7.30 -8.04 -3.68
CA VAL A 73 -7.54 -8.42 -2.27
C VAL A 73 -7.77 -9.92 -2.15
N GLY A 74 -8.62 -10.50 -2.99
CA GLY A 74 -8.87 -11.95 -3.00
C GLY A 74 -7.59 -12.75 -3.24
N LEU A 75 -6.85 -12.41 -4.29
CA LEU A 75 -5.58 -13.06 -4.63
C LEU A 75 -4.56 -12.97 -3.50
N PHE A 76 -4.39 -11.81 -2.87
CA PHE A 76 -3.43 -11.64 -1.78
C PHE A 76 -3.85 -12.35 -0.50
N ILE A 77 -5.15 -12.44 -0.18
CA ILE A 77 -5.61 -13.26 0.95
C ILE A 77 -5.28 -14.73 0.70
N THR A 78 -5.61 -15.26 -0.49
CA THR A 78 -5.28 -16.64 -0.85
C THR A 78 -3.78 -16.90 -0.82
N ALA A 79 -2.99 -15.98 -1.38
CA ALA A 79 -1.54 -16.11 -1.42
C ALA A 79 -0.90 -16.00 -0.02
N LEU A 80 -1.48 -15.22 0.90
CA LEU A 80 -1.07 -15.20 2.30
C LEU A 80 -1.33 -16.54 2.99
N ILE A 81 -2.54 -17.10 2.83
CA ILE A 81 -2.91 -18.38 3.45
C ILE A 81 -1.96 -19.49 2.98
N PHE A 82 -1.76 -19.64 1.66
CA PHE A 82 -0.82 -20.64 1.12
C PHE A 82 0.63 -20.41 1.57
N SER A 83 1.04 -19.15 1.68
CA SER A 83 2.35 -18.79 2.22
C SER A 83 2.48 -19.22 3.68
N PHE A 84 1.46 -18.98 4.52
CA PHE A 84 1.47 -19.43 5.91
C PHE A 84 1.61 -20.96 6.01
N ASP A 85 0.87 -21.72 5.21
CA ASP A 85 0.95 -23.18 5.23
C ASP A 85 2.34 -23.69 4.81
N LYS A 86 2.97 -23.05 3.81
CA LYS A 86 4.25 -23.50 3.25
C LYS A 86 5.49 -23.05 4.04
N PHE A 87 5.46 -21.88 4.68
CA PHE A 87 6.63 -21.33 5.38
C PHE A 87 6.76 -21.76 6.84
N TYR A 88 5.73 -22.37 7.44
CA TYR A 88 5.77 -22.81 8.83
C TYR A 88 6.12 -24.30 9.02
N GLU A 89 6.51 -25.01 7.96
CA GLU A 89 7.17 -26.30 8.12
C GLU A 89 8.56 -26.10 8.76
N GLN A 90 8.66 -26.34 10.07
CA GLN A 90 9.92 -26.26 10.81
C GLN A 90 10.95 -27.25 10.24
N SER A 91 12.21 -26.80 10.12
CA SER A 91 13.32 -27.66 9.76
C SER A 91 13.47 -28.77 10.81
N LYS A 92 13.31 -30.03 10.39
CA LYS A 92 13.33 -31.23 11.26
C LYS A 92 14.75 -31.65 11.68
N SER A 93 15.76 -30.81 11.46
CA SER A 93 17.15 -31.17 11.71
C SER A 93 17.45 -31.07 13.21
N GLU A 94 17.74 -32.21 13.87
CA GLU A 94 18.12 -32.25 15.29
C GLU A 94 19.44 -31.52 15.59
N ASN A 95 20.35 -31.35 14.61
CA ASN A 95 21.64 -30.67 14.78
C ASN A 95 22.02 -29.81 13.56
N PRO A 96 21.40 -28.64 13.37
CA PRO A 96 21.64 -27.81 12.20
C PRO A 96 23.02 -27.14 12.27
N THR A 97 23.75 -27.21 11.17
CA THR A 97 24.99 -26.47 10.93
C THR A 97 24.75 -24.96 10.99
N SER A 98 25.81 -24.17 11.20
CA SER A 98 25.69 -22.70 11.20
C SER A 98 25.13 -22.14 9.88
N ARG A 99 25.34 -22.85 8.77
CA ARG A 99 24.83 -22.47 7.45
C ARG A 99 23.32 -22.72 7.33
N GLU A 100 22.86 -23.86 7.81
CA GLU A 100 21.42 -24.19 7.86
C GLU A 100 20.67 -23.24 8.78
N LYS A 101 21.23 -22.91 9.96
CA LYS A 101 20.66 -21.89 10.86
C LYS A 101 20.52 -20.52 10.19
N LEU A 102 21.50 -20.14 9.35
CA LEU A 102 21.45 -18.89 8.59
C LEU A 102 20.34 -18.95 7.52
N TRP A 103 20.23 -20.05 6.80
CA TRP A 103 19.20 -20.24 5.77
C TRP A 103 17.79 -20.23 6.36
N ASP A 104 17.56 -20.93 7.47
CA ASP A 104 16.27 -20.93 8.17
C ASP A 104 15.89 -19.52 8.62
N LYS A 105 16.86 -18.74 9.11
CA LYS A 105 16.65 -17.34 9.50
C LYS A 105 16.31 -16.45 8.30
N GLN A 106 16.99 -16.62 7.17
CA GLN A 106 16.70 -15.88 5.94
C GLN A 106 15.31 -16.22 5.42
N ASP A 107 14.93 -17.49 5.44
CA ASP A 107 13.61 -17.95 4.98
C ASP A 107 12.50 -17.37 5.86
N PHE A 108 12.67 -17.42 7.19
CA PHE A 108 11.75 -16.78 8.12
C PHE A 108 11.62 -15.26 7.87
N ASN A 109 12.73 -14.58 7.62
CA ASN A 109 12.71 -13.14 7.33
C ASN A 109 11.97 -12.84 6.02
N TYR A 110 12.17 -13.63 4.97
CA TYR A 110 11.42 -13.51 3.72
C TYR A 110 9.92 -13.71 3.92
N SER A 111 9.52 -14.74 4.66
CA SER A 111 8.11 -15.00 4.98
C SER A 111 7.51 -13.85 5.79
N LYS A 112 8.27 -13.29 6.73
CA LYS A 112 7.86 -12.13 7.51
C LYS A 112 7.64 -10.91 6.60
N ILE A 113 8.61 -10.58 5.74
CA ILE A 113 8.49 -9.46 4.78
C ILE A 113 7.26 -9.66 3.90
N TYR A 114 7.12 -10.83 3.30
CA TYR A 114 5.99 -11.18 2.46
C TYR A 114 4.65 -11.01 3.19
N ALA A 115 4.52 -11.58 4.40
CA ALA A 115 3.29 -11.54 5.16
C ALA A 115 2.86 -10.11 5.55
N TYR A 116 3.78 -9.32 6.10
CA TYR A 116 3.47 -7.97 6.57
C TYR A 116 3.22 -7.00 5.41
N VAL A 117 4.02 -7.05 4.34
CA VAL A 117 3.83 -6.14 3.20
C VAL A 117 2.57 -6.50 2.40
N THR A 118 2.30 -7.79 2.18
CA THR A 118 1.05 -8.22 1.52
C THR A 118 -0.17 -7.87 2.37
N GLY A 119 -0.11 -8.13 3.68
CA GLY A 119 -1.17 -7.73 4.62
C GLY A 119 -1.41 -6.22 4.64
N TYR A 120 -0.36 -5.42 4.58
CA TYR A 120 -0.47 -3.96 4.45
C TYR A 120 -1.16 -3.56 3.15
N THR A 121 -0.79 -4.18 2.02
CA THR A 121 -1.40 -3.91 0.72
C THR A 121 -2.90 -4.21 0.73
N ILE A 122 -3.33 -5.32 1.35
CA ILE A 122 -4.76 -5.65 1.52
C ILE A 122 -5.49 -4.56 2.30
N ILE A 123 -4.92 -4.10 3.42
CA ILE A 123 -5.52 -3.05 4.26
C ILE A 123 -5.69 -1.75 3.45
N ILE A 124 -4.67 -1.35 2.68
CA ILE A 124 -4.76 -0.17 1.83
C ILE A 124 -5.83 -0.35 0.76
N SER A 125 -5.90 -1.49 0.08
CA SER A 125 -6.91 -1.76 -0.94
C SER A 125 -8.33 -1.61 -0.39
N ILE A 126 -8.60 -2.19 0.78
CA ILE A 126 -9.91 -2.05 1.46
C ILE A 126 -10.17 -0.58 1.82
N PHE A 127 -9.14 0.13 2.29
CA PHE A 127 -9.26 1.56 2.61
C PHE A 127 -9.60 2.41 1.37
N ILE A 128 -9.00 2.14 0.22
CA ILE A 128 -9.33 2.82 -1.04
C ILE A 128 -10.77 2.53 -1.46
N LEU A 129 -11.23 1.28 -1.36
CA LEU A 129 -12.61 0.92 -1.68
C LEU A 129 -13.60 1.75 -0.84
N ILE A 130 -13.33 1.93 0.46
CA ILE A 130 -14.12 2.79 1.34
C ILE A 130 -14.06 4.26 0.92
N LEU A 131 -12.87 4.77 0.55
CA LEU A 131 -12.69 6.14 0.08
C LEU A 131 -13.39 6.43 -1.27
N ILE A 132 -13.66 5.41 -2.07
CA ILE A 132 -14.34 5.54 -3.35
C ILE A 132 -15.85 5.67 -3.18
N VAL A 133 -16.45 5.07 -2.15
CA VAL A 133 -17.92 5.07 -1.91
C VAL A 133 -18.56 6.47 -2.01
N PRO A 134 -17.99 7.55 -1.45
CA PRO A 134 -18.60 8.87 -1.59
C PRO A 134 -18.69 9.40 -3.03
N ASN A 135 -17.88 8.88 -3.97
CA ASN A 135 -17.94 9.26 -5.39
C ASN A 135 -19.08 8.57 -6.13
N THR A 136 -19.51 7.41 -5.66
CA THR A 136 -20.65 6.67 -6.23
C THR A 136 -21.99 7.15 -5.65
N LEU A 137 -21.96 7.89 -4.55
CA LEU A 137 -23.15 8.49 -3.96
C LEU A 137 -23.40 9.85 -4.61
N ASP A 138 -24.37 9.91 -5.53
CA ASP A 138 -24.82 11.15 -6.21
C ASP A 138 -25.18 12.29 -5.24
N LEU A 139 -25.47 11.96 -3.98
CA LEU A 139 -25.77 12.90 -2.90
C LEU A 139 -24.65 13.94 -2.65
N TYR A 140 -23.40 13.66 -3.01
CA TYR A 140 -22.28 14.52 -2.66
C TYR A 140 -21.78 15.44 -3.79
N ASN A 141 -22.27 15.30 -5.03
CA ASN A 141 -21.77 16.05 -6.21
C ASN A 141 -20.23 16.15 -6.20
N MET A 142 -19.56 15.00 -6.17
CA MET A 142 -18.10 14.91 -6.07
C MET A 142 -17.37 15.22 -7.38
N ASN A 143 -18.11 15.38 -8.48
CA ASN A 143 -17.62 15.76 -9.82
C ASN A 143 -17.27 17.25 -9.97
N PHE A 144 -17.09 17.95 -8.86
CA PHE A 144 -16.71 19.35 -8.84
C PHE A 144 -15.32 19.57 -9.48
N ASN A 145 -15.22 20.52 -10.41
CA ASN A 145 -13.95 20.90 -11.03
C ASN A 145 -13.20 21.82 -10.06
N LEU A 146 -12.03 21.39 -9.60
CA LEU A 146 -11.21 22.16 -8.67
C LEU A 146 -10.42 23.27 -9.40
N ASN A 147 -10.19 23.13 -10.71
CA ASN A 147 -9.43 24.09 -11.50
C ASN A 147 -10.23 25.36 -11.84
N GLU A 148 -11.56 25.32 -11.69
CA GLU A 148 -12.45 26.48 -11.87
C GLU A 148 -12.52 27.37 -10.62
N LEU A 149 -11.85 26.98 -9.52
CA LEU A 149 -11.85 27.74 -8.27
C LEU A 149 -10.76 28.79 -8.27
N GLU A 150 -11.15 30.04 -7.98
CA GLU A 150 -10.21 31.12 -7.69
C GLU A 150 -10.21 31.47 -6.20
N PHE A 151 -9.02 31.65 -5.65
CA PHE A 151 -8.86 32.14 -4.28
C PHE A 151 -9.11 33.65 -4.22
N SER A 152 -10.22 34.04 -3.60
CA SER A 152 -10.53 35.45 -3.30
C SER A 152 -10.55 35.70 -1.80
N LEU A 153 -9.71 36.63 -1.35
CA LEU A 153 -9.64 37.08 0.05
C LEU A 153 -10.56 38.27 0.36
N LYS A 154 -11.25 38.81 -0.66
CA LYS A 154 -11.97 40.10 -0.54
C LYS A 154 -13.32 40.00 0.17
N ILE A 155 -14.00 38.85 0.14
CA ILE A 155 -15.34 38.68 0.72
C ILE A 155 -15.47 37.24 1.27
N ILE A 156 -15.47 37.09 2.59
CA ILE A 156 -15.67 35.80 3.27
C ILE A 156 -17.16 35.67 3.64
N ASN A 157 -17.90 34.94 2.82
CA ASN A 157 -19.30 34.60 3.10
C ASN A 157 -19.42 33.16 3.63
N ARG A 158 -20.52 32.85 4.35
CA ARG A 158 -20.82 31.49 4.85
C ARG A 158 -20.82 30.44 3.73
N GLU A 159 -21.29 30.81 2.54
CA GLU A 159 -21.28 29.95 1.36
C GLU A 159 -19.87 29.68 0.85
N SER A 160 -19.03 30.72 0.74
CA SER A 160 -17.62 30.60 0.36
C SER A 160 -16.85 29.69 1.32
N THR A 161 -17.10 29.81 2.62
CA THR A 161 -16.50 28.93 3.64
C THR A 161 -16.94 27.47 3.46
N LYS A 162 -18.23 27.22 3.23
CA LYS A 162 -18.74 25.86 2.96
C LYS A 162 -18.12 25.25 1.70
N LEU A 163 -17.97 26.06 0.65
CA LEU A 163 -17.35 25.65 -0.60
C LEU A 163 -15.85 25.33 -0.43
N PHE A 164 -15.12 26.14 0.34
CA PHE A 164 -13.72 25.88 0.68
C PHE A 164 -13.54 24.53 1.41
N PHE A 165 -14.36 24.26 2.43
CA PHE A 165 -14.31 22.97 3.13
C PHE A 165 -14.66 21.79 2.22
N LYS A 166 -15.68 21.95 1.35
CA LYS A 166 -16.03 20.91 0.36
C LYS A 166 -14.88 20.65 -0.61
N ALA A 167 -14.27 21.70 -1.16
CA ALA A 167 -13.15 21.61 -2.09
C ALA A 167 -11.91 20.98 -1.43
N SER A 168 -11.61 21.36 -0.19
CA SER A 168 -10.50 20.79 0.59
C SER A 168 -10.70 19.30 0.87
N LEU A 169 -11.90 18.90 1.29
CA LEU A 169 -12.22 17.48 1.53
C LEU A 169 -12.12 16.66 0.24
N LEU A 170 -12.62 17.20 -0.88
CA LEU A 170 -12.48 16.60 -2.21
C LEU A 170 -11.02 16.44 -2.63
N PHE A 171 -10.22 17.49 -2.47
CA PHE A 171 -8.79 17.46 -2.80
C PHE A 171 -8.06 16.39 -2.00
N ILE A 172 -8.26 16.35 -0.68
CA ILE A 172 -7.64 15.36 0.21
C ILE A 172 -8.07 13.94 -0.20
N GLN A 173 -9.36 13.74 -0.46
CA GLN A 173 -9.89 12.44 -0.83
C GLN A 173 -9.33 11.94 -2.18
N ARG A 174 -9.28 12.80 -3.21
CA ARG A 174 -8.64 12.47 -4.50
C ARG A 174 -7.14 12.19 -4.36
N PHE A 175 -6.44 13.00 -3.58
CA PHE A 175 -5.02 12.81 -3.29
C PHE A 175 -4.76 11.45 -2.65
N LEU A 176 -5.53 11.08 -1.62
CA LEU A 176 -5.35 9.82 -0.92
C LEU A 176 -5.59 8.62 -1.86
N ILE A 177 -6.63 8.65 -2.69
CA ILE A 177 -6.91 7.55 -3.63
C ILE A 177 -5.72 7.33 -4.57
N ILE A 178 -5.25 8.39 -5.25
CA ILE A 178 -4.15 8.27 -6.22
C ILE A 178 -2.85 7.85 -5.52
N TYR A 179 -2.53 8.47 -4.38
CA TYR A 179 -1.35 8.15 -3.60
C TYR A 179 -1.32 6.68 -3.20
N TYR A 180 -2.44 6.16 -2.68
CA TYR A 180 -2.53 4.79 -2.22
C TYR A 180 -2.60 3.78 -3.37
N LEU A 181 -3.18 4.13 -4.52
CA LEU A 181 -3.12 3.28 -5.72
C LEU A 181 -1.67 3.05 -6.17
N LEU A 182 -0.89 4.12 -6.25
CA LEU A 182 0.54 4.02 -6.56
C LEU A 182 1.28 3.19 -5.51
N GLU A 183 0.95 3.36 -4.22
CA GLU A 183 1.58 2.60 -3.13
C GLU A 183 1.27 1.09 -3.24
N ILE A 184 0.04 0.71 -3.63
CA ILE A 184 -0.33 -0.69 -3.91
C ILE A 184 0.51 -1.25 -5.05
N THR A 185 0.67 -0.51 -6.15
CA THR A 185 1.48 -0.96 -7.29
C THR A 185 2.92 -1.22 -6.87
N ILE A 186 3.54 -0.29 -6.13
CA ILE A 186 4.93 -0.46 -5.66
C ILE A 186 5.04 -1.63 -4.68
N ASN A 187 4.12 -1.74 -3.71
CA ASN A 187 4.15 -2.84 -2.75
C ASN A 187 3.97 -4.19 -3.44
N THR A 188 3.13 -4.27 -4.47
CA THR A 188 2.95 -5.49 -5.28
C THR A 188 4.23 -5.87 -6.01
N LEU A 189 4.88 -4.92 -6.69
CA LEU A 189 6.18 -5.16 -7.35
C LEU A 189 7.24 -5.59 -6.35
N PHE A 190 7.28 -4.97 -5.17
CA PHE A 190 8.21 -5.33 -4.09
C PHE A 190 7.97 -6.76 -3.60
N VAL A 191 6.72 -7.14 -3.32
CA VAL A 191 6.35 -8.48 -2.86
C VAL A 191 6.75 -9.55 -3.89
N VAL A 192 6.40 -9.33 -5.16
CA VAL A 192 6.76 -10.25 -6.26
C VAL A 192 8.27 -10.38 -6.40
N SER A 193 8.99 -9.26 -6.40
CA SER A 193 10.47 -9.26 -6.51
C SER A 193 11.12 -9.96 -5.33
N SER A 194 10.64 -9.72 -4.10
CA SER A 194 11.11 -10.39 -2.89
C SER A 194 10.90 -11.90 -2.96
N MET A 195 9.75 -12.34 -3.47
CA MET A 195 9.44 -13.76 -3.60
C MET A 195 10.30 -14.45 -4.67
N ILE A 196 10.53 -13.81 -5.81
CA ILE A 196 11.43 -14.33 -6.85
C ILE A 196 12.86 -14.46 -6.31
N ASN A 197 13.35 -13.46 -5.60
CA ASN A 197 14.68 -13.51 -4.98
C ASN A 197 14.79 -14.63 -3.93
N HIS A 198 13.75 -14.83 -3.12
CA HIS A 198 13.68 -15.96 -2.19
C HIS A 198 13.75 -17.31 -2.92
N MET A 199 12.94 -17.48 -3.98
CA MET A 199 12.93 -18.72 -4.77
C MET A 199 14.28 -18.99 -5.42
N ARG A 200 14.92 -17.96 -5.99
CA ARG A 200 16.26 -18.06 -6.58
C ARG A 200 17.29 -18.51 -5.54
N ALA A 201 17.30 -17.87 -4.37
CA ALA A 201 18.21 -18.24 -3.29
C ALA A 201 17.98 -19.70 -2.84
N LYS A 202 16.74 -20.19 -2.84
CA LYS A 202 16.43 -21.57 -2.50
C LYS A 202 16.90 -22.57 -3.56
N ILE A 203 16.77 -22.24 -4.85
CA ILE A 203 17.29 -23.07 -5.96
C ILE A 203 18.82 -23.15 -5.89
N GLU A 204 19.50 -22.03 -5.68
CA GLU A 204 20.98 -21.98 -5.57
C GLU A 204 21.53 -22.75 -4.36
N ARG A 205 20.73 -22.97 -3.31
CA ARG A 205 21.12 -23.80 -2.15
C ARG A 205 20.97 -25.31 -2.41
N ASN A 206 20.10 -25.69 -3.34
CA ASN A 206 19.78 -27.08 -3.65
C ASN A 206 20.61 -27.65 -4.81
N ASN A 207 21.32 -26.80 -5.55
CA ASN A 207 22.31 -27.16 -6.58
C ASN A 207 23.73 -27.12 -5.98
#